data_AF-A0A8S3QI53-F1
#
_entry.id   AF-A0A8S3QI53-F1
#
_cell.length_a   1.000
_cell.length_b   1.000
_cell.length_c   1.000
_cell.angle_alpha   90.00
_cell.angle_beta   90.00
_cell.angle_gamma   90.00
#
_symmetry.space_group_name_H-M   'P 1'
#
loop_
_entity.id
_entity.type
_entity.pdbx_description
1 polymer ?
#
loop_
_entity_poly.entity_id
_entity_poly.type
_entity_poly.pdbx_seq_one_letter_code
_entity_poly.pdbx_strand_id
1 'polypeptide(L)'
;MMRMFILLSVLQVLSLNEAYNFSCPSQAHWNLRAKSKCTSAINYTCLYNVTFHVNIYRDRCSRPRLVAPGYKYVFQPNFNRANCRLTRYQPFVFDTNGYSDCAFQKSLCSGEGQITYDNGNKTSDRTCLCDTDKRYTSLRSTKEQCYCNPSKEDCTCFVGIKSNNTMNSSKGEVKLLFN
;
A
#
# COMPACT_ATOMS: atom_id res chain seq x y z
N MET A 1 -57.92 -27.66 12.10
CA MET A 1 -57.16 -26.62 11.38
C MET A 1 -55.87 -26.30 12.13
N MET A 2 -54.89 -27.22 12.16
CA MET A 2 -53.67 -27.02 12.96
C MET A 2 -52.52 -27.89 12.44
N ARG A 3 -52.17 -27.79 11.15
CA ARG A 3 -50.99 -28.45 10.57
C ARG A 3 -50.25 -27.62 9.50
N MET A 4 -50.54 -26.32 9.43
CA MET A 4 -50.01 -25.45 8.37
C MET A 4 -49.34 -24.19 8.95
N PHE A 5 -48.72 -24.30 10.13
CA PHE A 5 -47.92 -23.22 10.71
C PHE A 5 -46.49 -23.65 11.10
N ILE A 6 -46.19 -24.95 11.15
CA ILE A 6 -44.83 -25.43 11.48
C ILE A 6 -43.93 -25.51 10.24
N LEU A 7 -44.49 -25.56 9.03
CA LEU A 7 -43.72 -25.58 7.79
C LEU A 7 -43.24 -24.19 7.34
N LEU A 8 -43.84 -23.09 7.83
CA LEU A 8 -43.37 -21.73 7.51
C LEU A 8 -42.20 -21.29 8.40
N SER A 9 -42.11 -21.76 9.65
CA SER A 9 -41.02 -21.38 10.55
C SER A 9 -39.71 -22.09 10.22
N VAL A 10 -39.74 -23.27 9.59
CA VAL A 10 -38.52 -23.96 9.12
C VAL A 10 -38.00 -23.34 7.81
N LEU A 11 -38.87 -22.77 6.98
CA LEU A 11 -38.45 -22.10 5.73
C LEU A 11 -37.75 -20.76 5.98
N GLN A 12 -38.05 -20.06 7.08
CA GLN A 12 -37.37 -18.80 7.45
C GLN A 12 -35.96 -19.00 8.03
N VAL A 13 -35.59 -20.23 8.41
CA VAL A 13 -34.22 -20.54 8.85
C VAL A 13 -33.29 -20.84 7.66
N LEU A 14 -33.84 -21.10 6.46
CA LEU A 14 -33.06 -21.38 5.25
C LEU A 14 -32.76 -20.14 4.39
N SER A 15 -33.37 -18.98 4.68
CA SER A 15 -33.16 -17.74 3.92
C SER A 15 -32.01 -16.86 4.45
N LEU A 16 -31.21 -17.32 5.42
CA LEU A 16 -30.02 -16.60 5.90
C LEU A 16 -28.71 -16.96 5.16
N ASN A 17 -28.78 -17.83 4.14
CA ASN A 17 -27.58 -18.38 3.51
C ASN A 17 -27.13 -17.73 2.19
N GLU A 18 -27.82 -16.73 1.65
CA GLU A 18 -27.50 -16.16 0.32
C GLU A 18 -27.05 -14.70 0.33
N ALA A 19 -26.44 -14.27 1.42
CA ALA A 19 -25.45 -13.19 1.41
C ALA A 19 -24.16 -13.65 2.10
N TYR A 20 -23.72 -14.87 1.79
CA TYR A 20 -22.44 -15.39 2.28
C TYR A 20 -21.31 -14.62 1.59
N ASN A 21 -20.96 -13.48 2.19
CA ASN A 21 -19.85 -12.58 1.91
C ASN A 21 -18.84 -13.19 0.91
N PHE A 22 -18.94 -12.73 -0.35
CA PHE A 22 -17.88 -12.84 -1.35
C PHE A 22 -16.72 -11.92 -0.95
N SER A 23 -16.17 -12.10 0.24
CA SER A 23 -15.02 -11.39 0.75
C SER A 23 -14.17 -12.33 1.61
N CYS A 24 -12.90 -11.97 1.80
CA CYS A 24 -12.09 -12.67 2.77
C CYS A 24 -12.60 -12.40 4.18
N PRO A 25 -12.65 -13.43 5.06
CA PRO A 25 -13.18 -13.26 6.39
C PRO A 25 -12.32 -12.26 7.16
N SER A 26 -12.96 -11.47 8.02
CA SER A 26 -12.21 -10.66 8.99
C SER A 26 -11.43 -11.55 9.94
N GLN A 27 -10.43 -10.98 10.63
CA GLN A 27 -9.59 -11.72 11.56
C GLN A 27 -10.40 -12.50 12.61
N ALA A 28 -11.49 -11.90 13.12
CA ALA A 28 -12.37 -12.54 14.10
C ALA A 28 -13.08 -13.80 13.56
N HIS A 29 -13.41 -13.83 12.27
CA HIS A 29 -14.09 -14.95 11.62
C HIS A 29 -13.13 -15.87 10.85
N TRP A 30 -11.84 -15.54 10.82
CA TRP A 30 -10.83 -16.28 10.07
C TRP A 30 -10.81 -17.76 10.45
N ASN A 31 -10.66 -18.02 11.75
CA ASN A 31 -10.56 -19.39 12.28
C ASN A 31 -11.81 -20.22 12.00
N LEU A 32 -12.99 -19.60 12.04
CA LEU A 32 -14.25 -20.28 11.76
C LEU A 32 -14.31 -20.70 10.29
N ARG A 33 -14.01 -19.78 9.37
CA ARG A 33 -14.00 -20.08 7.93
C ARG A 33 -12.88 -21.03 7.52
N ALA A 34 -11.73 -20.91 8.17
CA ALA A 34 -10.59 -21.78 7.93
C ALA A 34 -10.89 -23.23 8.34
N LYS A 35 -11.52 -23.45 9.50
CA LYS A 35 -11.92 -24.78 9.98
C LYS A 35 -13.07 -25.38 9.19
N SER A 36 -13.99 -24.55 8.66
CA SER A 36 -15.10 -25.06 7.86
C SER A 36 -14.67 -25.53 6.47
N LYS A 37 -13.62 -24.94 5.89
CA LYS A 37 -13.12 -25.30 4.56
C LYS A 37 -11.92 -26.24 4.57
N CYS A 38 -11.06 -26.17 5.57
CA CYS A 38 -9.78 -26.87 5.60
C CYS A 38 -9.60 -27.69 6.87
N THR A 39 -8.92 -28.83 6.75
CA THR A 39 -8.55 -29.70 7.88
C THR A 39 -7.69 -28.97 8.93
N SER A 40 -6.91 -27.98 8.52
CA SER A 40 -6.11 -27.14 9.40
C SER A 40 -6.27 -25.67 9.03
N ALA A 41 -6.49 -24.82 10.03
CA ALA A 41 -6.66 -23.40 9.83
C ALA A 41 -5.41 -22.71 9.25
N ILE A 42 -4.22 -23.28 9.50
CA ILE A 42 -2.93 -22.79 8.98
C ILE A 42 -2.84 -22.94 7.45
N ASN A 43 -3.60 -23.89 6.88
CA ASN A 43 -3.63 -24.12 5.45
C ASN A 43 -4.73 -23.32 4.74
N TYR A 44 -5.48 -22.48 5.45
CA TYR A 44 -6.49 -21.66 4.80
C TYR A 44 -5.83 -20.39 4.26
N THR A 45 -5.98 -20.17 2.95
CA THR A 45 -5.60 -18.93 2.29
C THR A 45 -6.86 -18.28 1.72
N CYS A 46 -7.01 -16.98 1.92
CA CYS A 46 -8.00 -16.19 1.21
C CYS A 46 -7.33 -15.00 0.53
N LEU A 47 -7.57 -14.87 -0.77
CA LEU A 47 -6.97 -13.86 -1.61
C LEU A 47 -8.00 -12.85 -2.04
N TYR A 48 -7.58 -11.59 -2.01
CA TYR A 48 -8.26 -10.50 -2.65
C TYR A 48 -7.43 -10.02 -3.85
N ASN A 49 -8.01 -10.15 -5.04
CA ASN A 49 -7.40 -9.70 -6.28
C ASN A 49 -8.27 -8.62 -6.93
N VAL A 50 -7.62 -7.50 -7.29
CA VAL A 50 -8.21 -6.43 -8.09
C VAL A 50 -7.74 -6.63 -9.52
N THR A 51 -8.55 -7.31 -10.32
CA THR A 51 -8.30 -7.46 -11.76
C THR A 51 -9.39 -6.70 -12.52
N PHE A 52 -9.01 -5.73 -13.36
CA PHE A 52 -9.96 -4.96 -14.19
C PHE A 52 -11.15 -4.36 -13.42
N HIS A 53 -10.90 -3.76 -12.25
CA HIS A 53 -11.93 -3.16 -11.38
C HIS A 53 -12.98 -4.13 -10.81
N VAL A 54 -12.78 -5.45 -10.97
CA VAL A 54 -13.61 -6.46 -10.31
C VAL A 54 -12.86 -6.99 -9.09
N ASN A 55 -13.53 -6.95 -7.94
CA ASN A 55 -13.06 -7.56 -6.70
C ASN A 55 -13.28 -9.07 -6.78
N ILE A 56 -12.20 -9.82 -7.01
CA ILE A 56 -12.25 -11.28 -7.07
C ILE A 56 -11.65 -11.83 -5.79
N TYR A 57 -12.47 -12.56 -5.04
CA TYR A 57 -12.05 -13.28 -3.85
C TYR A 57 -11.90 -14.76 -4.17
N ARG A 58 -10.80 -15.36 -3.73
CA ARG A 58 -10.59 -16.81 -3.84
C ARG A 58 -10.07 -17.36 -2.54
N ASP A 59 -10.76 -18.36 -2.01
CA ASP A 59 -10.29 -19.13 -0.87
C ASP A 59 -9.89 -20.55 -1.26
N ARG A 60 -8.85 -21.08 -0.62
CA ARG A 60 -8.36 -22.44 -0.85
C ARG A 60 -7.63 -22.97 0.38
N CYS A 61 -7.64 -24.29 0.50
CA CYS A 61 -6.76 -25.01 1.41
C CYS A 61 -5.37 -25.17 0.79
N SER A 62 -4.55 -24.14 0.94
CA SER A 62 -3.12 -24.14 0.64
C SER A 62 -2.38 -23.35 1.70
N ARG A 63 -1.21 -23.84 2.12
CA ARG A 63 -0.36 -23.12 3.06
C ARG A 63 0.07 -21.76 2.47
N PRO A 64 -0.13 -20.63 3.18
CA PRO A 64 0.40 -19.34 2.76
C PRO A 64 1.91 -19.41 2.53
N ARG A 65 2.37 -18.73 1.49
CA ARG A 65 3.79 -18.65 1.14
C ARG A 65 4.31 -17.25 1.41
N LEU A 66 5.60 -17.13 1.74
CA LEU A 66 6.24 -15.82 1.85
C LEU A 66 6.60 -15.30 0.46
N VAL A 67 6.39 -14.01 0.25
CA VAL A 67 6.71 -13.27 -0.96
C VAL A 67 7.77 -12.25 -0.63
N ALA A 68 8.89 -12.31 -1.36
CA ALA A 68 10.02 -11.41 -1.17
C ALA A 68 9.70 -9.96 -1.60
N PRO A 69 10.44 -8.95 -1.10
CA PRO A 69 10.32 -7.57 -1.53
C PRO A 69 10.43 -7.44 -3.06
N GLY A 70 9.69 -6.49 -3.63
CA GLY A 70 9.68 -6.21 -5.07
C GLY A 70 8.76 -7.10 -5.90
N TYR A 71 8.10 -8.05 -5.25
CA TYR A 71 7.19 -8.97 -5.90
C TYR A 71 5.79 -8.87 -5.32
N LYS A 72 4.86 -9.29 -6.14
CA LYS A 72 3.49 -9.63 -5.79
C LYS A 72 3.21 -11.07 -6.16
N TYR A 73 2.02 -11.55 -5.84
CA TYR A 73 1.58 -12.86 -6.29
C TYR A 73 0.32 -12.73 -7.15
N VAL A 74 0.24 -13.58 -8.16
CA VAL A 74 -0.92 -13.67 -9.04
C VAL A 74 -1.40 -15.10 -8.98
N PHE A 75 -2.72 -15.25 -8.87
CA PHE A 75 -3.36 -16.55 -8.82
C PHE A 75 -3.83 -16.93 -10.23
N GLN A 76 -3.10 -17.84 -10.89
CA GLN A 76 -3.46 -18.42 -12.19
C GLN A 76 -3.05 -19.89 -12.24
N PRO A 77 -4.02 -20.80 -12.37
CA PRO A 77 -4.30 -21.98 -11.50
C PRO A 77 -3.33 -22.33 -10.34
N ASN A 78 -2.05 -22.02 -10.49
CA ASN A 78 -0.98 -22.08 -9.51
C ASN A 78 -0.63 -20.69 -8.93
N PHE A 79 0.14 -20.70 -7.85
CA PHE A 79 0.74 -19.49 -7.29
C PHE A 79 1.94 -19.06 -8.13
N ASN A 80 1.80 -17.93 -8.81
CA ASN A 80 2.89 -17.35 -9.59
C ASN A 80 3.33 -16.03 -8.96
N ARG A 81 4.63 -15.91 -8.71
CA ARG A 81 5.24 -14.65 -8.30
C ARG A 81 5.34 -13.73 -9.53
N ALA A 82 4.92 -12.49 -9.39
CA ALA A 82 5.03 -11.46 -10.43
C ALA A 82 5.75 -10.23 -9.90
N ASN A 83 6.38 -9.47 -10.78
CA ASN A 83 7.01 -8.21 -10.41
C ASN A 83 5.96 -7.14 -10.04
N CYS A 84 6.32 -6.23 -9.14
CA CYS A 84 5.57 -4.99 -9.01
C CYS A 84 5.51 -4.23 -10.35
N ARG A 85 4.38 -3.58 -10.60
CA ARG A 85 4.27 -2.61 -11.70
C ARG A 85 5.24 -1.47 -11.48
N LEU A 86 5.66 -0.79 -12.55
CA LEU A 86 6.64 0.31 -12.47
C LEU A 86 6.21 1.44 -11.51
N THR A 87 4.90 1.62 -11.33
CA THR A 87 4.30 2.66 -10.48
C THR A 87 4.09 2.24 -9.03
N ARG A 88 4.42 1.01 -8.65
CA ARG A 88 4.20 0.47 -7.29
C ARG A 88 5.48 -0.19 -6.77
N TYR A 89 5.56 -0.34 -5.45
CA TYR A 89 6.68 -1.02 -4.81
C TYR A 89 6.23 -1.79 -3.56
N GLN A 90 7.04 -2.79 -3.18
CA GLN A 90 6.82 -3.67 -2.04
C GLN A 90 8.14 -3.78 -1.25
N PRO A 91 8.31 -3.04 -0.15
CA PRO A 91 9.59 -2.97 0.56
C PRO A 91 9.80 -4.11 1.57
N PHE A 92 8.74 -4.82 1.97
CA PHE A 92 8.80 -5.86 3.00
C PHE A 92 8.33 -7.23 2.49
N VAL A 93 8.70 -8.27 3.21
CA VAL A 93 8.20 -9.64 3.01
C VAL A 93 6.78 -9.72 3.55
N PHE A 94 5.88 -10.37 2.80
CA PHE A 94 4.50 -10.62 3.22
C PHE A 94 4.06 -12.03 2.83
N ASP A 95 3.01 -12.54 3.46
CA ASP A 95 2.47 -13.83 3.07
C ASP A 95 1.45 -13.69 1.93
N THR A 96 1.19 -14.81 1.24
CA THR A 96 0.17 -14.87 0.19
C THR A 96 -1.24 -14.88 0.77
N ASN A 97 -1.51 -14.22 1.89
CA ASN A 97 -2.82 -14.23 2.52
C ASN A 97 -3.34 -12.78 2.61
N GLY A 98 -4.48 -12.51 1.97
CA GLY A 98 -5.03 -11.16 1.87
C GLY A 98 -4.73 -10.47 0.53
N TYR A 99 -4.01 -9.36 0.56
CA TYR A 99 -3.83 -8.48 -0.61
C TYR A 99 -2.78 -9.02 -1.57
N SER A 100 -3.11 -9.05 -2.87
CA SER A 100 -2.27 -9.69 -3.90
C SER A 100 -1.45 -8.74 -4.76
N ASP A 101 -1.59 -7.42 -4.61
CA ASP A 101 -0.77 -6.43 -5.31
C ASP A 101 0.31 -5.84 -4.41
N CYS A 102 1.26 -5.09 -4.98
CA CYS A 102 2.30 -4.43 -4.19
C CYS A 102 1.70 -3.34 -3.29
N ALA A 103 2.17 -3.26 -2.05
CA ALA A 103 1.56 -2.47 -0.98
C ALA A 103 1.39 -0.98 -1.33
N PHE A 104 2.42 -0.37 -1.93
CA PHE A 104 2.47 1.08 -2.07
C PHE A 104 2.50 1.53 -3.53
N GLN A 105 1.82 2.64 -3.79
CA GLN A 105 1.98 3.41 -5.01
C GLN A 105 3.21 4.32 -4.84
N LYS A 106 4.00 4.49 -5.90
CA LYS A 106 5.14 5.41 -5.85
C LYS A 106 4.67 6.86 -5.82
N SER A 107 5.34 7.67 -5.03
CA SER A 107 5.12 9.10 -4.92
C SER A 107 5.45 9.83 -6.22
N LEU A 108 4.84 11.00 -6.40
CA LEU A 108 5.14 11.92 -7.50
C LEU A 108 6.03 13.06 -6.97
N CYS A 109 6.97 13.53 -7.80
CA CYS A 109 7.70 14.77 -7.57
C CYS A 109 6.91 15.92 -8.21
N SER A 110 5.73 16.22 -7.67
CA SER A 110 4.79 17.19 -8.24
C SER A 110 4.75 18.52 -7.49
N GLY A 111 5.53 18.67 -6.42
CA GLY A 111 5.67 19.94 -5.73
C GLY A 111 6.33 20.99 -6.61
N GLU A 112 6.02 22.27 -6.37
CA GLU A 112 6.65 23.36 -7.10
C GLU A 112 8.17 23.33 -6.92
N GLY A 113 8.91 23.44 -8.03
CA GLY A 113 10.37 23.36 -8.02
C GLY A 113 10.93 21.97 -7.74
N GLN A 114 10.11 20.92 -7.63
CA GLN A 114 10.61 19.55 -7.52
C GLN A 114 10.92 18.95 -8.89
N ILE A 115 12.00 18.17 -8.95
CA ILE A 115 12.32 17.28 -10.07
C ILE A 115 12.63 15.88 -9.56
N THR A 116 12.49 14.88 -10.43
CA THR A 116 12.76 13.48 -10.06
C THR A 116 14.26 13.24 -10.02
N TYR A 117 14.76 12.76 -8.88
CA TYR A 117 16.16 12.33 -8.73
C TYR A 117 16.32 10.86 -9.12
N ASP A 118 15.53 9.99 -8.49
CA ASP A 118 15.51 8.54 -8.73
C ASP A 118 14.06 8.07 -8.81
N ASN A 119 13.72 7.24 -9.80
CA ASN A 119 12.36 6.75 -10.00
C ASN A 119 11.93 5.66 -9.01
N GLY A 120 12.78 5.31 -8.05
CA GLY A 120 12.63 4.15 -7.21
C GLY A 120 12.69 2.86 -8.00
N ASN A 121 12.65 1.73 -7.31
CA ASN A 121 12.61 0.42 -7.92
C ASN A 121 11.40 -0.37 -7.43
N LYS A 122 11.43 -1.70 -7.52
CA LYS A 122 10.31 -2.55 -7.06
C LYS A 122 10.21 -2.59 -5.53
N THR A 123 11.25 -2.20 -4.81
CA THR A 123 11.39 -2.23 -3.34
C THR A 123 11.46 -0.85 -2.70
N SER A 124 11.63 0.22 -3.49
CA SER A 124 11.76 1.59 -2.99
C SER A 124 10.84 2.55 -3.72
N ASP A 125 10.45 3.60 -3.00
CA ASP A 125 9.75 4.74 -3.59
C ASP A 125 10.70 5.63 -4.41
N ARG A 126 10.13 6.52 -5.20
CA ARG A 126 10.78 7.64 -5.87
C ARG A 126 11.37 8.62 -4.86
N THR A 127 12.50 9.23 -5.22
CA THR A 127 13.06 10.37 -4.51
C THR A 127 13.09 11.61 -5.40
N CYS A 128 12.87 12.77 -4.79
CA CYS A 128 12.77 14.05 -5.45
C CYS A 128 13.92 14.97 -5.00
N LEU A 129 14.31 15.92 -5.84
CA LEU A 129 15.19 17.03 -5.46
C LEU A 129 14.57 18.37 -5.84
N CYS A 130 15.08 19.46 -5.29
CA CYS A 130 14.72 20.81 -5.72
C CYS A 130 15.53 21.22 -6.95
N ASP A 131 14.88 21.84 -7.93
CA ASP A 131 15.45 22.34 -9.18
C ASP A 131 16.35 23.56 -8.88
N THR A 132 17.65 23.28 -8.72
CA THR A 132 18.65 24.31 -8.41
C THR A 132 18.90 25.26 -9.57
N ASP A 133 18.66 24.83 -10.82
CA ASP A 133 18.80 25.68 -12.01
C ASP A 133 17.77 26.82 -11.99
N LYS A 134 16.59 26.54 -11.41
CA LYS A 134 15.54 27.53 -11.12
C LYS A 134 15.64 28.16 -9.72
N ARG A 135 16.76 27.95 -9.03
CA ARG A 135 17.04 28.48 -7.68
C ARG A 135 16.12 27.95 -6.59
N TYR A 136 15.52 26.78 -6.75
CA TYR A 136 14.79 26.14 -5.65
C TYR A 136 15.76 25.43 -4.69
N THR A 137 15.45 25.48 -3.39
CA THR A 137 16.18 24.80 -2.31
C THR A 137 15.20 24.21 -1.29
N SER A 138 15.61 23.17 -0.57
CA SER A 138 14.82 22.62 0.54
C SER A 138 15.10 23.36 1.85
N LEU A 139 14.10 23.40 2.75
CA LEU A 139 14.27 23.93 4.12
C LEU A 139 15.11 23.01 5.00
N ARG A 140 15.02 21.70 4.77
CA ARG A 140 15.79 20.70 5.51
C ARG A 140 16.94 20.22 4.65
N SER A 141 18.15 20.43 5.15
CA SER A 141 19.30 19.59 4.79
C SER A 141 18.96 18.18 5.27
N THR A 142 18.36 17.36 4.42
CA THR A 142 18.23 15.92 4.68
C THR A 142 19.63 15.38 4.93
N LYS A 143 19.76 14.50 5.93
CA LYS A 143 20.99 14.24 6.70
C LYS A 143 22.22 13.83 5.89
N GLU A 144 22.11 13.54 4.59
CA GLU A 144 23.25 13.10 3.79
C GLU A 144 23.23 13.49 2.32
N GLN A 145 22.09 13.73 1.66
CA GLN A 145 22.06 13.92 0.19
C GLN A 145 20.88 14.83 -0.19
N CYS A 146 21.07 15.76 -1.14
CA CYS A 146 20.11 16.81 -1.55
C CYS A 146 18.78 16.31 -2.17
N TYR A 147 18.36 15.10 -1.85
CA TYR A 147 17.07 14.54 -2.23
C TYR A 147 16.22 14.25 -0.98
N CYS A 148 14.95 14.01 -1.24
CA CYS A 148 13.96 13.65 -0.24
C CYS A 148 13.04 12.53 -0.78
N ASN A 149 12.41 11.78 0.11
CA ASN A 149 11.40 10.80 -0.24
C ASN A 149 9.99 11.30 0.18
N PRO A 150 9.11 11.64 -0.78
CA PRO A 150 7.81 12.23 -0.44
C PRO A 150 6.90 11.31 0.38
N SER A 151 7.10 9.99 0.37
CA SER A 151 6.32 9.09 1.23
C SER A 151 6.80 9.08 2.68
N LYS A 152 7.92 9.73 3.01
CA LYS A 152 8.56 9.67 4.33
C LYS A 152 8.76 11.03 4.96
N GLU A 153 8.93 12.07 4.17
CA GLU A 153 9.29 13.40 4.66
C GLU A 153 8.71 14.52 3.80
N ASP A 154 8.76 15.73 4.34
CA ASP A 154 8.37 16.95 3.62
C ASP A 154 9.45 17.31 2.59
N CYS A 155 9.05 17.24 1.32
CA CYS A 155 9.87 17.51 0.16
C CYS A 155 9.70 18.94 -0.38
N THR A 156 9.07 19.85 0.36
CA THR A 156 8.75 21.19 -0.15
C THR A 156 10.02 21.97 -0.50
N CYS A 157 9.98 22.57 -1.69
CA CYS A 157 11.04 23.42 -2.22
C CYS A 157 10.63 24.88 -2.18
N PHE A 158 11.60 25.76 -2.01
CA PHE A 158 11.40 27.21 -1.90
C PHE A 158 12.43 27.93 -2.76
N VAL A 159 12.06 29.07 -3.33
CA VAL A 159 13.02 29.88 -4.09
C VAL A 159 14.05 30.46 -3.12
N GLY A 160 15.30 30.05 -3.27
CA GLY A 160 16.42 30.59 -2.53
C GLY A 160 16.62 32.05 -2.91
N ILE A 161 16.38 32.96 -1.97
CA ILE A 161 16.87 34.33 -2.08
C ILE A 161 18.39 34.23 -1.93
N LYS A 162 19.15 34.51 -3.00
CA LYS A 162 20.59 34.75 -2.85
C LYS A 162 20.72 35.89 -1.84
N SER A 163 21.15 35.62 -0.61
CA SER A 163 21.68 36.70 0.20
C SER A 163 22.96 37.11 -0.49
N ASN A 164 22.97 38.32 -1.05
CA ASN A 164 24.23 38.99 -1.38
C ASN A 164 24.87 39.40 -0.04
N ASN A 165 25.28 38.44 0.77
CA ASN A 165 26.06 38.70 1.96
C ASN A 165 27.49 38.22 1.68
N THR A 166 28.25 39.17 1.13
CA THR A 166 29.61 39.43 1.61
C THR A 166 29.77 39.00 3.06
N MET A 167 30.81 38.20 3.31
CA MET A 167 31.32 37.78 4.62
C MET A 167 30.88 38.68 5.78
N ASN A 168 30.19 38.10 6.75
CA ASN A 168 30.76 38.02 8.09
C ASN A 168 30.05 36.99 8.95
N SER A 169 30.87 36.13 9.54
CA SER A 169 30.51 35.17 10.57
C SER A 169 29.98 35.89 11.80
N SER A 170 28.66 35.83 12.03
CA SER A 170 28.11 35.90 13.38
C SER A 170 26.71 35.27 13.41
N LYS A 171 26.50 34.43 14.42
CA LYS A 171 25.23 33.76 14.76
C LYS A 171 24.06 34.74 14.65
N GLY A 172 23.04 34.40 13.85
CA GLY A 172 21.81 35.19 13.73
C GLY A 172 20.61 34.29 13.49
N GLU A 173 19.63 34.36 14.40
CA GLU A 173 18.35 33.68 14.35
C GLU A 173 17.56 34.02 13.08
N VAL A 174 16.91 33.01 12.50
CA VAL A 174 15.97 33.18 11.39
C VAL A 174 14.64 33.66 11.95
N LYS A 175 14.31 34.93 11.74
CA LYS A 175 12.99 35.50 12.02
C LYS A 175 12.12 35.35 10.77
N LEU A 176 11.12 34.46 10.82
CA LEU A 176 10.10 34.31 9.78
C LEU A 176 9.14 35.51 9.87
N LEU A 177 9.08 36.32 8.80
CA LEU A 177 8.06 37.32 8.61
C LEU A 177 6.97 36.73 7.71
N PHE A 178 5.78 36.52 8.27
CA PHE A 178 4.55 36.32 7.52
C PHE A 178 3.89 37.69 7.35
N ASN A 179 3.58 38.06 6.10
CA ASN A 179 2.59 39.08 5.76
C ASN A 179 1.27 38.38 5.41
#